data_AF-A0A4S1WJ44-F1
#
_entry.id   AF-A0A4S1WJ44-F1
#
_cell.length_a   1.000
_cell.length_b   1.000
_cell.length_c   1.000
_cell.angle_alpha   90.00
_cell.angle_beta   90.00
_cell.angle_gamma   90.00
#
_symmetry.space_group_name_H-M   'P 1'
#
loop_
_entity.id
_entity.type
_entity.pdbx_description
1 polymer ?
#
loop_
_entity_poly.entity_id
_entity_poly.type
_entity_poly.pdbx_seq_one_letter_code
_entity_poly.pdbx_strand_id
1 'polypeptide(L)'
;MTAITDTIIAELVNAFPAIRPARFPLLVNSVSGDEPRAVQTDFADKDDWTKLRSEWLDTSPNGLGTALCFLSDEAIRFYIPAYLVADLIGSLRCVDPVDTLVHGLESTSHDQKIWPRKDATWTESAHARWGGLTQLQAMAIVHYLEWRAGRDTLGVDRGISEALTCYWYGRAAIGQ
;
A
#
# COMPACT_ATOMS: atom_id res chain seq x y z
N MET A 1 3.01 14.71 19.05
CA MET A 1 3.02 13.60 18.06
C MET A 1 1.88 13.72 17.05
N THR A 2 0.69 14.23 17.41
CA THR A 2 -0.46 14.42 16.51
C THR A 2 -0.19 15.37 15.34
N ALA A 3 0.55 16.47 15.54
CA ALA A 3 0.78 17.44 14.45
C ALA A 3 1.53 16.85 13.22
N ILE A 4 2.43 15.88 13.42
CA ILE A 4 3.16 15.24 12.31
C ILE A 4 2.23 14.28 11.57
N THR A 5 1.48 13.45 12.28
CA THR A 5 0.51 12.53 11.66
C THR A 5 -0.57 13.29 10.90
N ASP A 6 -1.08 14.39 11.44
CA ASP A 6 -2.08 15.24 10.78
C ASP A 6 -1.54 15.83 9.47
N THR A 7 -0.26 16.20 9.45
CA THR A 7 0.42 16.70 8.24
C THR A 7 0.50 15.61 7.17
N ILE A 8 0.95 14.41 7.52
CA ILE A 8 1.06 13.29 6.58
C ILE A 8 -0.32 12.87 6.07
N ILE A 9 -1.35 12.86 6.93
CA ILE A 9 -2.73 12.58 6.52
C ILE A 9 -3.19 13.62 5.49
N ALA A 10 -2.94 14.90 5.71
CA ALA A 10 -3.31 15.96 4.76
C ALA A 10 -2.58 15.80 3.42
N GLU A 11 -1.30 15.40 3.43
CA GLU A 11 -0.54 15.10 2.22
C GLU A 11 -1.13 13.92 1.44
N LEU A 12 -1.49 12.83 2.13
CA LEU A 12 -2.14 11.67 1.51
C LEU A 12 -3.48 12.04 0.87
N VAL A 13 -4.32 12.80 1.59
CA VAL A 13 -5.61 13.27 1.07
C VAL A 13 -5.44 14.19 -0.15
N ASN A 14 -4.40 15.02 -0.17
CA ASN A 14 -4.12 15.90 -1.30
C ASN A 14 -3.49 15.17 -2.51
N ALA A 15 -2.65 14.17 -2.26
CA ALA A 15 -1.91 13.45 -3.30
C ALA A 15 -2.77 12.40 -4.04
N PHE A 16 -3.75 11.79 -3.36
CA PHE A 16 -4.54 10.69 -3.91
C PHE A 16 -5.97 11.15 -4.24
N PRO A 17 -6.51 10.78 -5.42
CA PRO A 17 -7.90 11.08 -5.75
C PRO A 17 -8.82 10.36 -4.77
N ALA A 18 -9.67 11.11 -4.07
CA ALA A 18 -10.63 10.55 -3.11
C ALA A 18 -11.62 9.58 -3.77
N ILE A 19 -12.09 9.93 -4.97
CA ILE A 19 -13.14 9.21 -5.68
C ILE A 19 -12.57 8.39 -6.83
N ARG A 20 -13.01 7.14 -6.90
CA ARG A 20 -12.70 6.18 -7.95
C ARG A 20 -13.30 6.65 -9.28
N PRO A 21 -12.54 6.64 -10.40
CA PRO A 21 -13.10 7.00 -11.69
C PRO A 21 -14.17 6.00 -12.12
N ALA A 22 -15.21 6.49 -12.81
CA ALA A 22 -16.35 5.67 -13.25
C ALA A 22 -15.95 4.45 -14.10
N ARG A 23 -14.86 4.56 -14.85
CA ARG A 23 -14.19 3.42 -15.47
C ARG A 23 -12.99 3.05 -14.63
N PHE A 24 -13.17 2.06 -13.76
CA PHE A 24 -12.09 1.50 -12.97
C PHE A 24 -11.67 0.13 -13.52
N PRO A 25 -10.37 -0.18 -13.55
CA PRO A 25 -9.88 -1.51 -13.84
C PRO A 25 -10.42 -2.56 -12.87
N LEU A 26 -10.13 -3.83 -13.14
CA LEU A 26 -10.54 -4.93 -12.26
C LEU A 26 -9.94 -4.75 -10.86
N LEU A 27 -10.75 -5.00 -9.82
CA LEU A 27 -10.33 -4.90 -8.43
C LEU A 27 -9.28 -5.92 -8.03
N VAL A 28 -9.23 -7.06 -8.71
CA VAL A 28 -8.32 -8.18 -8.44
C VAL A 28 -7.75 -8.71 -9.75
N ASN A 29 -6.50 -9.18 -9.71
CA ASN A 29 -5.81 -9.75 -10.87
C ASN A 29 -6.08 -11.25 -11.07
N SER A 30 -6.67 -11.91 -10.08
CA SER A 30 -7.04 -13.33 -10.11
C SER A 30 -8.45 -13.50 -9.54
N VAL A 31 -9.22 -14.41 -10.14
CA VAL A 31 -10.52 -14.87 -9.60
C VAL A 31 -10.45 -16.29 -9.06
N SER A 32 -9.24 -16.87 -9.01
CA SER A 32 -9.00 -18.21 -8.46
C SER A 32 -8.91 -18.14 -6.94
N GLY A 33 -9.80 -18.86 -6.26
CA GLY A 33 -9.95 -18.82 -4.80
C GLY A 33 -11.16 -18.00 -4.36
N ASP A 34 -11.49 -18.10 -3.08
CA ASP A 34 -12.64 -17.39 -2.50
C ASP A 34 -12.25 -16.00 -2.02
N GLU A 35 -10.98 -15.79 -1.63
CA GLU A 35 -10.47 -14.52 -1.12
C GLU A 35 -10.47 -13.40 -2.16
N PRO A 36 -9.97 -13.58 -3.40
CA PRO A 36 -10.06 -12.52 -4.42
C PRO A 36 -11.51 -12.18 -4.78
N ARG A 37 -12.40 -13.19 -4.76
CA ARG A 37 -13.84 -12.97 -5.01
C ARG A 37 -14.48 -12.18 -3.87
N ALA A 38 -14.09 -12.46 -2.63
CA ALA A 38 -14.50 -11.70 -1.46
C ALA A 38 -14.04 -10.25 -1.55
N VAL A 39 -12.77 -9.99 -1.89
CA VAL A 39 -12.27 -8.62 -2.14
C VAL A 39 -13.08 -7.93 -3.24
N GLN A 40 -13.34 -8.59 -4.35
CA GLN A 40 -14.12 -8.00 -5.44
C GLN A 40 -15.55 -7.61 -5.00
N THR A 41 -16.16 -8.41 -4.13
CA THR A 41 -17.50 -8.14 -3.59
C THR A 41 -17.47 -7.01 -2.56
N ASP A 42 -16.56 -7.09 -1.60
CA ASP A 42 -16.43 -6.16 -0.47
C ASP A 42 -16.07 -4.73 -0.90
N PHE A 43 -15.32 -4.59 -1.99
CA PHE A 43 -14.88 -3.30 -2.53
C PHE A 43 -15.69 -2.81 -3.75
N ALA A 44 -16.74 -3.53 -4.13
CA ALA A 44 -17.53 -3.21 -5.33
C ALA A 44 -18.14 -1.81 -5.28
N ASP A 45 -18.65 -1.39 -4.12
CA ASP A 45 -19.35 -0.12 -3.88
C ASP A 45 -18.49 0.93 -3.15
N LYS A 46 -17.19 0.67 -2.98
CA LYS A 46 -16.26 1.53 -2.23
C LYS A 46 -15.56 2.53 -3.14
N ASP A 47 -16.35 3.40 -3.76
CA ASP A 47 -15.83 4.41 -4.69
C ASP A 47 -15.10 5.56 -4.02
N ASP A 48 -15.13 5.68 -2.69
CA ASP A 48 -14.49 6.77 -1.94
C ASP A 48 -13.62 6.19 -0.82
N TRP A 49 -12.30 6.22 -1.01
CA TRP A 49 -11.38 5.64 -0.03
C TRP A 49 -11.36 6.43 1.29
N THR A 50 -11.71 7.72 1.27
CA THR A 50 -11.70 8.58 2.46
C THR A 50 -12.83 8.26 3.43
N LYS A 51 -13.85 7.50 2.99
CA LYS A 51 -15.00 7.07 3.79
C LYS A 51 -14.85 5.65 4.36
N LEU A 52 -13.74 4.98 4.09
CA LEU A 52 -13.53 3.61 4.57
C LEU A 52 -13.21 3.62 6.07
N ARG A 53 -13.92 2.79 6.82
CA ARG A 53 -13.74 2.67 8.27
C ARG A 53 -12.51 1.83 8.57
N SER A 54 -11.67 2.28 9.49
CA SER A 54 -10.42 1.60 9.87
C SER A 54 -10.65 0.17 10.35
N GLU A 55 -11.72 -0.08 11.12
CA GLU A 55 -12.02 -1.44 11.62
C GLU A 55 -12.37 -2.41 10.49
N TRP A 56 -13.01 -1.89 9.43
CA TRP A 56 -13.32 -2.69 8.25
C TRP A 56 -12.06 -2.94 7.40
N LEU A 57 -11.19 -1.94 7.24
CA LEU A 57 -9.91 -2.09 6.54
C LEU A 57 -9.04 -3.17 7.21
N ASP A 58 -8.96 -3.15 8.54
CA ASP A 58 -8.15 -4.07 9.35
C ASP A 58 -8.63 -5.53 9.30
N THR A 59 -9.87 -5.75 8.87
CA THR A 59 -10.50 -7.07 8.85
C THR A 59 -10.94 -7.51 7.45
N SER A 60 -10.81 -6.65 6.43
CA SER A 60 -11.22 -6.97 5.07
C SER A 60 -10.22 -7.88 4.34
N PRO A 61 -10.69 -8.83 3.50
CA PRO A 61 -12.09 -9.23 3.32
C PRO A 61 -12.55 -10.23 4.39
N ASN A 62 -13.85 -10.29 4.65
CA ASN A 62 -14.48 -11.36 5.46
C ASN A 62 -13.87 -11.64 6.85
N GLY A 63 -13.23 -10.67 7.50
CA GLY A 63 -12.58 -10.86 8.81
C GLY A 63 -11.11 -11.27 8.77
N LEU A 64 -10.51 -11.44 7.58
CA LEU A 64 -9.17 -12.00 7.40
C LEU A 64 -8.05 -10.96 7.41
N GLY A 65 -8.33 -9.69 7.08
CA GLY A 65 -7.29 -8.65 6.99
C GLY A 65 -6.29 -8.89 5.84
N THR A 66 -6.69 -9.57 4.76
CA THR A 66 -5.79 -9.96 3.66
C THR A 66 -6.03 -9.19 2.36
N ALA A 67 -6.88 -8.16 2.36
CA ALA A 67 -7.28 -7.48 1.12
C ALA A 67 -6.10 -6.95 0.29
N LEU A 68 -5.07 -6.38 0.93
CA LEU A 68 -3.88 -5.83 0.27
C LEU A 68 -3.10 -6.87 -0.55
N CYS A 69 -3.23 -8.16 -0.24
CA CYS A 69 -2.60 -9.24 -1.00
C CYS A 69 -3.28 -9.49 -2.35
N PHE A 70 -4.58 -9.21 -2.47
CA PHE A 70 -5.40 -9.62 -3.62
C PHE A 70 -5.83 -8.47 -4.53
N LEU A 71 -5.77 -7.23 -4.03
CA LEU A 71 -6.03 -6.05 -4.85
C LEU A 71 -5.09 -6.04 -6.07
N SER A 72 -5.66 -5.71 -7.23
CA SER A 72 -4.88 -5.42 -8.43
C SER A 72 -3.96 -4.22 -8.22
N ASP A 73 -3.01 -4.02 -9.12
CA ASP A 73 -2.07 -2.92 -9.02
C ASP A 73 -2.78 -1.56 -9.07
N GLU A 74 -3.82 -1.41 -9.88
CA GLU A 74 -4.62 -0.19 -9.91
C GLU A 74 -5.49 -0.03 -8.66
N ALA A 75 -6.08 -1.11 -8.16
CA ALA A 75 -6.93 -1.06 -6.97
C ALA A 75 -6.13 -0.74 -5.71
N ILE A 76 -4.95 -1.35 -5.54
CA ILE A 76 -4.12 -1.10 -4.36
C ILE A 76 -3.60 0.33 -4.34
N ARG A 77 -3.20 0.91 -5.49
CA ARG A 77 -2.81 2.32 -5.58
C ARG A 77 -3.95 3.28 -5.18
N PHE A 78 -5.20 2.90 -5.44
CA PHE A 78 -6.37 3.68 -5.05
C PHE A 78 -6.67 3.57 -3.55
N TYR A 79 -6.61 2.36 -2.98
CA TYR A 79 -7.01 2.13 -1.58
C TYR A 79 -5.90 2.25 -0.55
N ILE A 80 -4.62 2.13 -0.93
CA ILE A 80 -3.50 2.23 0.01
C ILE A 80 -3.56 3.46 0.92
N PRO A 81 -3.91 4.70 0.48
CA PRO A 81 -3.97 5.83 1.40
C PRO A 81 -4.96 5.64 2.56
N ALA A 82 -6.05 4.87 2.39
CA ALA A 82 -6.98 4.58 3.49
C ALA A 82 -6.32 3.76 4.60
N TYR A 83 -5.49 2.79 4.22
CA TYR A 83 -4.72 1.97 5.16
C TYR A 83 -3.63 2.80 5.86
N LEU A 84 -2.93 3.67 5.12
CA LEU A 84 -1.91 4.55 5.71
C LEU A 84 -2.53 5.53 6.71
N VAL A 85 -3.67 6.13 6.39
CA VAL A 85 -4.40 7.00 7.32
C VAL A 85 -4.85 6.21 8.55
N ALA A 86 -5.40 5.01 8.37
CA ALA A 86 -5.82 4.15 9.49
C ALA A 86 -4.65 3.76 10.42
N ASP A 87 -3.47 3.51 9.86
CA ASP A 87 -2.25 3.24 10.63
C ASP A 87 -1.73 4.50 11.35
N LEU A 88 -1.72 5.65 10.68
CA LEU A 88 -1.29 6.93 11.26
C LEU A 88 -2.11 7.33 12.50
N ILE A 89 -3.41 6.99 12.52
CA ILE A 89 -4.29 7.21 13.67
C ILE A 89 -4.28 6.04 14.69
N GLY A 90 -3.45 5.01 14.46
CA GLY A 90 -3.27 3.87 15.36
C GLY A 90 -4.48 2.93 15.45
N SER A 91 -5.28 2.82 14.37
CA SER A 91 -6.52 2.04 14.34
C SER A 91 -6.40 0.65 13.72
N LEU A 92 -5.26 0.30 13.12
CA LEU A 92 -4.99 -1.05 12.62
C LEU A 92 -4.38 -1.93 13.73
N ARG A 93 -4.76 -3.20 13.75
CA ARG A 93 -4.27 -4.21 14.70
C ARG A 93 -3.71 -5.44 14.00
N CYS A 94 -4.31 -5.83 12.89
CA CYS A 94 -3.99 -7.04 12.16
C CYS A 94 -3.24 -6.75 10.85
N VAL A 95 -3.64 -5.69 10.15
CA VAL A 95 -3.04 -5.31 8.87
C VAL A 95 -1.86 -4.39 9.11
N ASP A 96 -0.72 -4.72 8.49
CA ASP A 96 0.43 -3.83 8.39
C ASP A 96 0.62 -3.37 6.94
N PRO A 97 0.25 -2.13 6.58
CA PRO A 97 0.44 -1.62 5.23
C PRO A 97 1.92 -1.38 4.88
N VAL A 98 2.84 -1.38 5.86
CA VAL A 98 4.27 -1.27 5.61
C VAL A 98 4.77 -2.49 4.84
N ASP A 99 4.36 -3.70 5.24
CA ASP A 99 4.74 -4.94 4.56
C ASP A 99 4.37 -4.88 3.08
N THR A 100 3.19 -4.37 2.77
CA THR A 100 2.74 -4.16 1.38
C THR A 100 3.60 -3.15 0.60
N LEU A 101 4.09 -2.10 1.24
CA LEU A 101 4.91 -1.04 0.62
C LEU A 101 6.39 -1.39 0.52
N VAL A 102 6.85 -2.33 1.34
CA VAL A 102 8.26 -2.75 1.43
C VAL A 102 8.49 -4.01 0.62
N HIS A 103 7.64 -5.02 0.76
CA HIS A 103 7.84 -6.36 0.19
C HIS A 103 8.18 -6.34 -1.31
N GLY A 104 9.30 -6.97 -1.65
CA GLY A 104 9.88 -7.03 -2.98
C GLY A 104 10.87 -5.89 -3.27
N LEU A 105 10.98 -4.88 -2.40
CA LEU A 105 11.93 -3.76 -2.53
C LEU A 105 13.08 -3.87 -1.53
N GLU A 106 12.94 -4.69 -0.50
CA GLU A 106 13.98 -5.03 0.46
C GLU A 106 14.80 -6.26 0.02
N SER A 107 16.04 -6.34 0.50
CA SER A 107 17.02 -7.34 0.05
C SER A 107 16.60 -8.80 0.29
N THR A 108 15.73 -9.07 1.27
CA THR A 108 15.33 -10.43 1.62
C THR A 108 14.39 -11.06 0.60
N SER A 109 13.54 -10.27 -0.06
CA SER A 109 12.54 -10.75 -1.03
C SER A 109 12.86 -10.33 -2.47
N HIS A 110 13.74 -9.35 -2.69
CA HIS A 110 14.11 -8.81 -4.00
C HIS A 110 14.33 -9.88 -5.09
N ASP A 111 15.26 -10.81 -4.88
CA ASP A 111 15.64 -11.83 -5.88
C ASP A 111 14.75 -13.09 -5.82
N GLN A 112 13.76 -13.12 -4.93
CA GLN A 112 12.88 -14.27 -4.81
C GLN A 112 11.87 -14.29 -5.97
N LYS A 113 11.71 -15.46 -6.59
CA LYS A 113 10.68 -15.69 -7.60
C LYS A 113 9.30 -15.68 -6.95
N ILE A 114 8.33 -14.99 -7.56
CA ILE A 114 6.92 -14.96 -7.10
C ILE A 114 6.33 -16.38 -7.11
N TRP A 115 6.71 -17.16 -8.12
CA TRP A 115 6.38 -18.57 -8.21
C TRP A 115 7.57 -19.34 -8.78
N PRO A 116 7.93 -20.52 -8.25
CA PRO A 116 9.16 -21.22 -8.68
C PRO A 116 9.29 -21.46 -10.19
N ARG A 117 8.16 -21.56 -10.91
CA ARG A 117 8.13 -21.77 -12.37
C ARG A 117 7.78 -20.51 -13.19
N LYS A 118 7.63 -19.35 -12.56
CA LYS A 118 7.57 -18.06 -13.28
C LYS A 118 8.95 -17.41 -13.22
N ASP A 119 9.29 -16.64 -14.25
CA ASP A 119 10.54 -15.87 -14.26
C ASP A 119 10.44 -14.54 -13.53
N ALA A 120 9.23 -14.10 -13.18
CA ALA A 120 9.00 -12.85 -12.46
C ALA A 120 9.49 -12.91 -11.00
N THR A 121 10.25 -11.91 -10.58
CA THR A 121 10.68 -11.71 -9.18
C THR A 121 9.72 -10.81 -8.41
N TRP A 122 9.82 -10.82 -7.08
CA TRP A 122 9.06 -9.88 -6.24
C TRP A 122 9.43 -8.42 -6.51
N THR A 123 10.68 -8.11 -6.86
CA THR A 123 11.05 -6.75 -7.29
C THR A 123 10.30 -6.30 -8.53
N GLU A 124 10.24 -7.14 -9.56
CA GLU A 124 9.52 -6.80 -10.79
C GLU A 124 8.02 -6.60 -10.50
N SER A 125 7.45 -7.44 -9.64
CA SER A 125 6.09 -7.30 -9.14
C SER A 125 5.86 -5.97 -8.42
N ALA A 126 6.75 -5.62 -7.47
CA ALA A 126 6.66 -4.39 -6.69
C ALA A 126 6.82 -3.14 -7.58
N HIS A 127 7.75 -3.19 -8.54
CA HIS A 127 7.94 -2.12 -9.52
C HIS A 127 6.71 -1.93 -10.41
N ALA A 128 6.11 -3.02 -10.90
CA ALA A 128 4.86 -2.96 -11.64
C ALA A 128 3.75 -2.39 -10.77
N ARG A 129 3.59 -2.91 -9.55
CA ARG A 129 2.57 -2.51 -8.58
C ARG A 129 2.61 -1.03 -8.25
N TRP A 130 3.78 -0.44 -8.04
CA TRP A 130 3.90 0.98 -7.64
C TRP A 130 4.24 1.93 -8.79
N GLY A 131 4.56 1.38 -9.97
CA GLY A 131 5.04 2.14 -11.13
C GLY A 131 4.05 3.18 -11.67
N GLY A 132 2.75 3.01 -11.42
CA GLY A 132 1.68 3.94 -11.83
C GLY A 132 1.46 5.13 -10.89
N LEU A 133 2.14 5.21 -9.74
CA LEU A 133 2.00 6.34 -8.82
C LEU A 133 2.68 7.60 -9.37
N THR A 134 2.05 8.76 -9.17
CA THR A 134 2.66 10.06 -9.45
C THR A 134 3.79 10.37 -8.47
N GLN A 135 4.64 11.34 -8.80
CA GLN A 135 5.69 11.83 -7.89
C GLN A 135 5.10 12.31 -6.56
N LEU A 136 3.99 13.05 -6.59
CA LEU A 136 3.31 13.57 -5.40
C LEU A 136 2.81 12.43 -4.49
N GLN A 137 2.25 11.38 -5.08
CA GLN A 137 1.82 10.18 -4.35
C GLN A 137 3.01 9.43 -3.72
N ALA A 138 4.10 9.28 -4.47
CA ALA A 138 5.31 8.65 -3.96
C ALA A 138 5.92 9.44 -2.79
N MET A 139 5.93 10.78 -2.87
CA MET A 139 6.41 11.65 -1.80
C MET A 139 5.59 11.50 -0.51
N ALA A 140 4.26 11.44 -0.61
CA ALA A 140 3.41 11.21 0.57
C ALA A 140 3.67 9.83 1.21
N ILE A 141 3.94 8.80 0.40
CA ILE A 141 4.35 7.47 0.90
C ILE A 141 5.71 7.52 1.58
N VAL A 142 6.69 8.26 1.03
CA VAL A 142 8.00 8.45 1.65
C VAL A 142 7.85 9.04 3.05
N HIS A 143 7.10 10.14 3.21
CA HIS A 143 6.91 10.76 4.52
C HIS A 143 6.21 9.83 5.52
N TYR A 144 5.26 9.01 5.05
CA TYR A 144 4.66 7.95 5.88
C TYR A 144 5.70 6.92 6.33
N LEU A 145 6.52 6.41 5.42
CA LEU A 145 7.53 5.39 5.72
C LEU A 145 8.64 5.94 6.65
N GLU A 146 9.06 7.18 6.47
CA GLU A 146 10.01 7.86 7.36
C GLU A 146 9.44 8.05 8.77
N TRP A 147 8.17 8.46 8.86
CA TRP A 147 7.47 8.52 10.14
C TRP A 147 7.42 7.14 10.82
N ARG A 148 7.17 6.08 10.05
CA ARG A 148 7.10 4.72 10.59
C ARG A 148 8.47 4.24 11.09
N ALA A 149 9.52 4.40 10.27
CA ALA A 149 10.89 4.05 10.64
C ALA A 149 11.37 4.79 11.89
N GLY A 150 10.99 6.06 12.07
CA GLY A 150 11.32 6.83 13.27
C GLY A 150 10.65 6.34 14.56
N ARG A 151 9.65 5.46 14.46
CA ARG A 151 8.91 4.91 15.61
C ARG A 151 9.33 3.49 15.97
N ASP A 152 9.98 2.76 15.08
CA ASP A 152 10.53 1.45 15.41
C ASP A 152 11.87 1.59 16.15
N THR A 153 11.78 1.68 17.48
CA THR A 153 12.94 1.80 18.36
C THR A 153 13.79 0.53 18.45
N LEU A 154 13.34 -0.59 17.87
CA LEU A 154 14.03 -1.88 17.98
C LEU A 154 14.84 -2.25 16.73
N GLY A 155 14.84 -1.41 15.68
CA GLY A 155 15.64 -1.63 14.47
C GLY A 155 15.22 -2.86 13.66
N VAL A 156 13.95 -3.24 13.77
CA VAL A 156 13.32 -4.32 13.00
C VAL A 156 13.01 -3.85 11.57
N ASP A 157 12.86 -2.54 11.37
CA ASP A 157 12.50 -1.89 10.10
C ASP A 157 13.68 -1.67 9.11
N ARG A 158 14.66 -2.58 9.09
CA ARG A 158 15.71 -2.58 8.04
C ARG A 158 15.08 -2.61 6.64
N GLY A 159 13.95 -3.29 6.48
CA GLY A 159 13.19 -3.33 5.24
C GLY A 159 12.70 -1.95 4.78
N ILE A 160 12.23 -1.09 5.69
CA ILE A 160 11.77 0.27 5.34
C ILE A 160 12.93 1.10 4.78
N SER A 161 14.08 1.08 5.47
CA SER A 161 15.26 1.86 5.04
C SER A 161 15.78 1.40 3.67
N GLU A 162 15.80 0.09 3.43
CA GLU A 162 16.18 -0.49 2.14
C GLU A 162 15.19 -0.10 1.04
N ALA A 163 13.88 -0.29 1.26
CA ALA A 163 12.86 0.08 0.28
C ALA A 163 12.85 1.59 -0.03
N LEU A 164 13.05 2.44 1.00
CA LEU A 164 13.20 3.89 0.84
C LEU A 164 14.36 4.23 -0.11
N THR A 165 15.53 3.64 0.13
CA THR A 165 16.75 3.91 -0.64
C THR A 165 16.69 3.34 -2.05
N CYS A 166 16.22 2.11 -2.20
CA CYS A 166 16.24 1.39 -3.47
C CYS A 166 15.14 1.84 -4.45
N TYR A 167 14.01 2.34 -3.93
CA TYR A 167 12.84 2.62 -4.76
C TYR A 167 12.17 3.96 -4.44
N TRP A 168 11.71 4.17 -3.21
CA TRP A 168 10.78 5.26 -2.92
C TRP A 168 11.40 6.65 -3.04
N TYR A 169 12.64 6.86 -2.59
CA TYR A 169 13.33 8.14 -2.78
C TYR A 169 13.55 8.47 -4.25
N GLY A 170 13.90 7.47 -5.07
CA GLY A 170 13.99 7.64 -6.52
C GLY A 170 12.66 8.07 -7.13
N ARG A 171 11.54 7.44 -6.73
CA ARG A 171 10.19 7.80 -7.20
C ARG A 171 9.74 9.19 -6.76
N ALA A 172 10.09 9.62 -5.56
CA ALA A 172 9.77 10.94 -5.04
C ALA A 172 10.65 12.05 -5.65
N ALA A 173 11.86 11.72 -6.11
CA ALA A 173 12.81 12.69 -6.69
C ALA A 173 12.62 12.96 -8.18
N ILE A 174 11.88 12.12 -8.93
CA ILE A 174 11.68 12.31 -10.38
C ILE A 174 10.71 13.48 -10.62
N GLY A 175 11.29 14.66 -10.74
CA GLY A 175 10.68 15.94 -11.06
C GLY A 175 11.75 17.03 -11.21
N GLN A 176 12.59 16.89 -12.25
CA GLN A 176 13.33 17.99 -12.87
C GLN A 176 13.07 17.99 -14.37
#